data_AF-A0A9X8RM39-F1
#
_entry.id   AF-A0A9X8RM39-F1
#
_cell.length_a   1.000
_cell.length_b   1.000
_cell.length_c   1.000
_cell.angle_alpha   90.00
_cell.angle_beta   90.00
_cell.angle_gamma   90.00
#
_symmetry.space_group_name_H-M   'P 1'
#
loop_
_entity.id
_entity.type
_entity.pdbx_description
1 polymer ?
#
loop_
_entity_poly.entity_id
_entity_poly.type
_entity_poly.pdbx_seq_one_letter_code
_entity_poly.pdbx_strand_id
1 'polypeptide(L)' 'MLKKLRKKKRMTQLELAEKMRRNRSYISKLENQEYKDIGISTILDLSIALEEDFLELCKYYKLQEIKRRGK' A
#
# COMPACT_ATOMS: atom_id res chain seq x y z
N MET A 1 -3.43 4.52 6.26
CA MET A 1 -2.33 5.42 5.83
C MET A 1 -2.27 5.50 4.31
N LEU A 2 -2.19 4.37 3.62
CA LEU A 2 -2.15 4.27 2.15
C LEU A 2 -3.16 5.17 1.41
N LYS A 3 -4.44 5.12 1.76
CA LYS A 3 -5.49 5.98 1.17
C LYS A 3 -5.20 7.47 1.30
N LYS A 4 -4.60 7.90 2.42
CA LYS A 4 -4.22 9.30 2.65
C LYS A 4 -3.06 9.69 1.75
N LEU A 5 -2.04 8.84 1.62
CA LEU A 5 -0.90 9.06 0.73
C LEU A 5 -1.34 9.21 -0.73
N ARG A 6 -2.15 8.26 -1.21
CA ARG A 6 -2.70 8.32 -2.57
C ARG A 6 -3.47 9.62 -2.83
N LYS A 7 -4.35 10.00 -1.90
CA LYS A 7 -5.12 11.27 -2.01
C LYS A 7 -4.22 12.51 -1.99
N LYS A 8 -3.14 12.52 -1.18
CA LYS A 8 -2.14 13.61 -1.17
C LYS A 8 -1.47 13.77 -2.54
N LYS A 9 -1.28 12.66 -3.25
CA LYS A 9 -0.76 12.62 -4.62
C LYS A 9 -1.85 12.82 -5.70
N ARG A 10 -3.08 13.17 -5.31
CA ARG A 10 -4.23 13.41 -6.21
C ARG A 10 -4.57 12.25 -7.15
N MET A 11 -4.21 11.03 -6.79
CA MET A 11 -4.51 9.83 -7.59
C MET A 11 -5.82 9.18 -7.16
N THR A 12 -6.55 8.60 -8.10
CA THR A 12 -7.63 7.63 -7.91
C THR A 12 -7.06 6.24 -7.61
N GLN A 13 -7.91 5.32 -7.14
CA GLN A 13 -7.47 3.93 -6.94
C GLN A 13 -7.07 3.25 -8.26
N LEU A 14 -7.69 3.64 -9.38
CA LEU A 14 -7.39 3.09 -10.70
C LEU A 14 -6.00 3.52 -11.17
N GLU A 15 -5.69 4.82 -11.11
CA GLU A 15 -4.38 5.36 -11.51
C GLU A 15 -3.23 4.77 -10.68
N LEU A 16 -3.44 4.58 -9.36
CA LEU A 16 -2.44 3.90 -8.53
C LEU A 16 -2.26 2.43 -8.96
N ALA A 17 -3.35 1.74 -9.32
CA ALA A 17 -3.29 0.36 -9.77
C ALA A 17 -2.51 0.24 -11.09
N GLU A 18 -2.75 1.15 -12.02
CA GLU A 18 -2.03 1.23 -13.30
C GLU A 18 -0.53 1.43 -13.10
N LYS A 19 -0.14 2.37 -12.24
CA LYS A 19 1.27 2.59 -11.87
C LYS A 19 1.94 1.35 -11.27
N MET A 20 1.19 0.59 -10.48
CA MET A 20 1.67 -0.67 -9.89
C MET A 20 1.53 -1.89 -10.80
N ARG A 21 0.94 -1.75 -11.99
CA ARG A 21 0.56 -2.86 -12.89
C ARG A 21 -0.29 -3.91 -12.16
N ARG A 22 -1.28 -3.45 -11.40
CA ARG A 22 -2.25 -4.27 -10.64
C ARG A 22 -3.68 -3.88 -11.00
N ASN A 23 -4.64 -4.71 -10.57
CA ASN A 23 -6.05 -4.40 -10.69
C ASN A 23 -6.48 -3.38 -9.62
N ARG A 24 -7.46 -2.51 -9.94
CA ARG A 24 -8.04 -1.57 -8.97
C ARG A 24 -8.49 -2.25 -7.66
N SER A 25 -9.05 -3.46 -7.75
CA SER A 25 -9.49 -4.24 -6.58
C SER A 25 -8.33 -4.57 -5.63
N TYR A 26 -7.12 -4.76 -6.15
CA TYR A 26 -5.91 -4.95 -5.33
C TYR A 26 -5.61 -3.72 -4.48
N ILE A 27 -5.70 -2.52 -5.06
CA ILE A 27 -5.53 -1.26 -4.32
C ILE A 27 -6.60 -1.09 -3.26
N SER A 28 -7.86 -1.42 -3.58
CA SER A 28 -8.95 -1.37 -2.59
C SER A 28 -8.66 -2.28 -1.39
N LYS A 29 -8.22 -3.52 -1.65
CA LYS A 29 -7.84 -4.48 -0.61
C LYS A 29 -6.69 -3.95 0.25
N LEU A 30 -5.65 -3.38 -0.36
CA LEU A 30 -4.53 -2.77 0.37
C LEU A 30 -4.99 -1.60 1.25
N GLU A 31 -5.87 -0.72 0.75
CA GLU A 31 -6.38 0.42 1.51
C GLU A 31 -7.25 0.00 2.70
N ASN A 32 -8.00 -1.10 2.55
CA ASN A 32 -8.88 -1.65 3.58
C ASN A 32 -8.23 -2.69 4.49
N GLN A 33 -6.95 -3.03 4.27
CA GLN A 33 -6.25 -4.08 5.02
C GLN A 33 -6.78 -5.50 4.77
N GLU A 34 -7.45 -5.72 3.64
CA GLU A 34 -8.03 -7.00 3.20
C GLU A 34 -7.03 -7.82 2.35
N TYR A 35 -5.81 -8.01 2.87
CA TYR A 35 -4.78 -8.86 2.25
C TYR A 35 -4.29 -9.90 3.25
N LYS A 36 -3.81 -11.05 2.78
CA LYS A 36 -3.24 -12.08 3.68
C LYS A 36 -1.86 -11.64 4.16
N ASP A 37 -0.97 -11.44 3.20
CA ASP A 37 0.42 -11.05 3.39
C ASP A 37 0.74 -9.86 2.49
N ILE A 38 1.78 -9.10 2.83
CA ILE A 38 2.34 -8.08 1.93
C ILE A 38 3.82 -8.36 1.66
N GLY A 39 4.16 -8.53 0.38
CA GLY A 39 5.52 -8.80 -0.05
C GLY A 39 6.37 -7.53 -0.12
N ILE A 40 7.69 -7.68 0.02
CA ILE A 40 8.67 -6.60 -0.17
C ILE A 40 8.50 -5.96 -1.56
N SER A 41 8.26 -6.78 -2.60
CA SER A 41 7.99 -6.28 -3.96
C SER A 41 6.78 -5.36 -4.02
N THR A 42 5.69 -5.68 -3.33
CA THR A 42 4.52 -4.79 -3.23
C THR A 42 4.86 -3.47 -2.55
N ILE A 43 5.67 -3.50 -1.48
CA ILE A 43 6.07 -2.30 -0.77
C ILE A 43 6.98 -1.42 -1.65
N LEU A 44 7.87 -2.04 -2.44
CA LEU A 44 8.70 -1.35 -3.43
C LEU A 44 7.84 -0.73 -4.54
N ASP A 45 6.90 -1.49 -5.10
CA ASP A 45 5.96 -1.01 -6.13
C ASP A 45 5.17 0.20 -5.60
N LEU A 46 4.72 0.15 -4.34
CA LEU A 46 4.03 1.26 -3.67
C LEU A 46 4.93 2.48 -3.48
N SER A 47 6.18 2.27 -3.05
CA SER A 47 7.17 3.33 -2.86
C SER A 47 7.39 4.10 -4.16
N ILE A 48 7.58 3.38 -5.26
CA ILE A 48 7.76 3.97 -6.59
C ILE A 48 6.48 4.68 -7.04
N ALA A 49 5.32 4.02 -6.94
CA ALA A 49 4.07 4.55 -7.47
C ALA A 49 3.55 5.78 -6.70
N LEU A 50 3.82 5.84 -5.39
CA LEU A 50 3.42 6.95 -4.52
C LEU A 50 4.52 7.99 -4.34
N GLU A 51 5.73 7.74 -4.84
CA GLU A 51 6.94 8.53 -4.54
C GLU A 51 7.06 8.77 -3.03
N GLU A 52 6.97 7.67 -2.27
CA GLU A 52 7.04 7.65 -0.82
C GLU A 52 8.24 6.81 -0.39
N ASP A 53 8.87 7.18 0.72
CA ASP A 53 10.03 6.45 1.21
C ASP A 53 9.70 4.98 1.53
N PHE A 54 10.54 4.07 1.01
CA PHE A 54 10.36 2.64 1.17
C PHE A 54 10.42 2.20 2.64
N LEU A 55 11.29 2.81 3.45
CA LEU A 55 11.41 2.47 4.87
C LEU A 55 10.21 2.98 5.66
N GLU A 56 9.63 4.13 5.31
CA GLU A 56 8.38 4.62 5.90
C GLU A 56 7.20 3.67 5.61
N LEU A 57 7.08 3.15 4.39
CA LEU A 57 6.09 2.13 4.07
C LEU A 57 6.36 0.82 4.82
N CYS A 58 7.63 0.39 4.93
CA CYS A 58 8.02 -0.77 5.74
C CYS A 58 7.60 -0.60 7.20
N LYS A 59 7.86 0.56 7.82
CA LYS A 59 7.44 0.86 9.19
C LYS A 59 5.93 0.75 9.34
N TYR A 60 5.16 1.31 8.39
CA TYR A 60 3.71 1.21 8.40
C TYR A 60 3.21 -0.25 8.36
N TYR A 61 3.72 -1.05 7.41
CA TYR A 61 3.28 -2.44 7.25
C TYR A 61 3.77 -3.35 8.39
N LYS A 62 4.97 -3.10 8.94
CA LYS A 62 5.44 -3.74 10.19
C LYS A 62 4.43 -3.54 11.33
N LEU A 63 3.96 -2.30 11.53
CA LEU A 63 2.98 -2.01 12.58
C LEU A 63 1.62 -2.68 12.32
N GLN A 64 1.18 -2.80 11.06
CA GLN A 64 -0.04 -3.55 10.76
C GLN A 64 0.12 -5.04 11.05
N GLU A 65 1.26 -5.62 10.70
CA GLU A 65 1.55 -7.03 10.91
C GLU A 65 1.64 -7.38 12.41
N ILE A 66 2.32 -6.54 13.21
CA ILE A 66 2.34 -6.68 14.67
C ILE A 66 0.91 -6.66 15.24
N LYS A 67 0.06 -5.73 14.79
CA LYS A 67 -1.34 -5.64 15.23
C LYS A 67 -2.18 -6.88 14.86
N ARG A 68 -1.87 -7.52 13.74
CA ARG A 68 -2.56 -8.76 13.31
C ARG A 68 -2.12 -9.98 14.11
N ARG A 69 -0.87 -10.01 14.57
CA ARG A 69 -0.30 -11.11 15.37
C ARG A 69 -0.51 -10.98 16.88
N GLY A 70 -0.66 -9.75 17.36
CA GLY A 70 -0.93 -9.44 18.78
C GLY A 70 -2.42 -9.43 19.13
N LYS A 71 -3.27 -9.77 18.16
CA LYS A 71 -4.63 -10.27 18.35
C LYS A 71 -4.62 -11.77 18.13
#